data_AF-A0A6M1UEQ8-F1
#
_entry.id   AF-A0A6M1UEQ8-F1
#
_cell.length_a   1.000
_cell.length_b   1.000
_cell.length_c   1.000
_cell.angle_alpha   90.00
_cell.angle_beta   90.00
_cell.angle_gamma   90.00
#
_symmetry.space_group_name_H-M   'P 1'
#
loop_
_entity.id
_entity.type
_entity.pdbx_description
1 polymer ?
#
loop_
_entity_poly.entity_id
_entity_poly.type
_entity_poly.pdbx_seq_one_letter_code
_entity_poly.pdbx_strand_id
1 'polypeptide(L)'
;MSANNKAVVVLSGGLDSTTCMGIAKAAGFEPYPITFDYGQLHKREVEQAKAVVRFYQARAHKIVQMGFLREIGGSALTDDNIDVPTGGVADGIPATYVPARNLIFLSLATAYAEVIGATRIYIGVSAVDYSGYPDCRPAFIESMTQTVNLATRAGSEGAQIAIEAPLSHLSKAETIRLGLSLGVPYHLTTSCYQGGEKACGVCDSCRLRIKGFREAGAPDPIPYAIPITW
;
A
#
# COMPACT_ATOMS: atom_id res chain seq x y z
N MET A 1 -20.16 10.17 19.66
CA MET A 1 -19.22 9.67 18.63
C MET A 1 -19.89 8.47 17.99
N SER A 2 -20.09 8.48 16.67
CA SER A 2 -20.89 7.46 15.97
C SER A 2 -20.27 6.07 16.12
N ALA A 3 -21.12 5.05 16.21
CA ALA A 3 -20.76 3.72 16.69
C ALA A 3 -19.84 2.88 15.78
N ASN A 4 -19.33 3.39 14.65
CA ASN A 4 -18.52 2.58 13.72
C ASN A 4 -17.56 3.41 12.83
N ASN A 5 -16.65 4.17 13.43
CA ASN A 5 -15.62 4.91 12.72
C ASN A 5 -14.34 4.10 12.48
N LYS A 6 -14.39 2.77 12.45
CA LYS A 6 -13.20 1.94 12.20
C LYS A 6 -12.93 1.81 10.70
N ALA A 7 -11.67 1.85 10.32
CA ALA A 7 -11.23 1.61 8.96
C ALA A 7 -10.08 0.62 8.92
N VAL A 8 -10.16 -0.41 8.08
CA VAL A 8 -8.99 -1.24 7.78
C VAL A 8 -8.10 -0.48 6.81
N VAL A 9 -6.78 -0.48 7.03
CA VAL A 9 -5.82 0.13 6.11
C VAL A 9 -4.82 -0.92 5.66
N VAL A 10 -4.77 -1.21 4.36
CA VAL A 10 -3.76 -2.10 3.78
C VAL A 10 -2.40 -1.39 3.83
N LEU A 11 -1.57 -1.80 4.79
CA LEU A 11 -0.32 -1.13 5.16
C LEU A 11 0.90 -1.98 4.79
N SER A 12 1.78 -1.45 3.95
CA SER A 12 3.05 -2.08 3.56
C SER A 12 4.28 -1.44 4.23
N GLY A 13 4.12 -0.31 4.94
CA GLY A 13 5.25 0.51 5.40
C GLY A 13 5.86 1.40 4.30
N GLY A 14 5.26 1.41 3.10
CA GLY A 14 5.64 2.28 2.00
C GLY A 14 5.00 3.66 2.05
N LEU A 15 5.46 4.54 1.16
CA LEU A 15 4.99 5.93 1.03
C LEU A 15 3.46 6.01 0.90
N ASP A 16 2.92 5.29 -0.08
CA ASP A 16 1.52 5.38 -0.47
C ASP A 16 0.60 4.82 0.62
N SER A 17 0.89 3.62 1.14
CA SER A 17 0.09 3.00 2.19
C SER A 17 0.15 3.76 3.52
N THR A 18 1.28 4.39 3.84
CA THR A 18 1.41 5.31 4.99
C THR A 18 0.65 6.62 4.77
N THR A 19 0.52 7.08 3.52
CA THR A 19 -0.34 8.23 3.18
C THR A 19 -1.81 7.88 3.40
N CYS A 20 -2.25 6.67 3.04
CA CYS A 20 -3.60 6.19 3.35
C CYS A 20 -3.89 6.13 4.87
N MET A 21 -2.90 5.80 5.71
CA MET A 21 -3.05 5.92 7.17
C MET A 21 -3.37 7.35 7.61
N GLY A 22 -2.65 8.34 7.03
CA GLY A 22 -2.90 9.76 7.30
C GLY A 22 -4.27 10.20 6.84
N ILE A 23 -4.68 9.81 5.63
CA ILE A 23 -5.99 10.12 5.05
C ILE A 23 -7.12 9.54 5.91
N ALA A 24 -7.05 8.26 6.28
CA ALA A 24 -8.05 7.61 7.11
C ALA A 24 -8.21 8.33 8.47
N LYS A 25 -7.10 8.67 9.12
CA LYS A 25 -7.11 9.41 10.39
C LYS A 25 -7.69 10.82 10.24
N ALA A 26 -7.31 11.54 9.18
CA ALA A 26 -7.82 12.89 8.90
C ALA A 26 -9.32 12.89 8.59
N ALA A 27 -9.84 11.82 7.99
CA ALA A 27 -11.26 11.60 7.76
C ALA A 27 -12.04 11.16 9.02
N GLY A 28 -11.40 11.11 10.19
CA GLY A 28 -12.04 10.79 11.47
C GLY A 28 -12.18 9.30 11.76
N PHE A 29 -11.55 8.43 10.96
CA PHE A 29 -11.54 6.99 11.21
C PHE A 29 -10.46 6.60 12.22
N GLU A 30 -10.75 5.57 13.02
CA GLU A 30 -9.79 4.81 13.80
C GLU A 30 -9.15 3.75 12.89
N PRO A 31 -7.85 3.87 12.54
CA PRO A 31 -7.22 2.93 11.61
C PRO A 31 -6.89 1.59 12.27
N TYR A 32 -7.17 0.50 11.56
CA TYR A 32 -6.80 -0.89 11.88
C TYR A 32 -5.93 -1.43 10.75
N PRO A 33 -4.60 -1.22 10.82
CA PRO A 33 -3.68 -1.65 9.78
C PRO A 33 -3.65 -3.17 9.60
N ILE A 34 -3.59 -3.60 8.35
CA ILE A 34 -3.30 -4.98 7.94
C ILE A 34 -2.10 -4.99 6.98
N THR A 35 -1.08 -5.78 7.32
CA THR A 35 0.13 -5.96 6.52
C THR A 35 0.21 -7.40 6.03
N PHE A 36 0.53 -7.58 4.75
CA PHE A 36 0.66 -8.88 4.12
C PHE A 36 2.13 -9.21 3.92
N ASP A 37 2.60 -10.27 4.59
CA ASP A 37 3.95 -10.80 4.47
C ASP A 37 3.91 -12.06 3.61
N TYR A 38 4.16 -11.92 2.31
CA TYR A 38 4.17 -13.03 1.36
C TYR A 38 5.58 -13.54 1.06
N GLY A 39 6.50 -13.36 2.01
CA GLY A 39 7.91 -13.67 1.80
C GLY A 39 8.54 -12.71 0.80
N GLN A 40 8.31 -11.42 0.98
CA GLN A 40 9.06 -10.39 0.28
C GLN A 40 10.56 -10.57 0.60
N LEU A 41 11.46 -10.29 -0.36
CA LEU A 41 12.91 -10.49 -0.22
C LEU A 41 13.51 -9.86 1.05
N HIS A 42 12.88 -8.81 1.61
CA HIS A 42 13.37 -8.10 2.78
C HIS A 42 12.29 -7.89 3.85
N LYS A 43 12.58 -8.30 5.09
CA LYS A 43 11.71 -8.06 6.28
C LYS A 43 11.52 -6.57 6.63
N ARG A 44 12.21 -5.67 5.93
CA ARG A 44 12.21 -4.23 6.17
C ARG A 44 10.82 -3.61 6.00
N GLU A 45 10.02 -4.06 5.02
CA GLU A 45 8.67 -3.52 4.80
C GLU A 45 7.76 -3.75 6.02
N VAL A 46 7.80 -4.97 6.58
CA VAL A 46 7.06 -5.31 7.80
C VAL A 46 7.52 -4.48 9.00
N GLU A 47 8.83 -4.27 9.16
CA GLU A 47 9.36 -3.44 10.26
C GLU A 47 8.98 -1.96 10.12
N GLN A 48 8.99 -1.41 8.91
CA GLN A 48 8.52 -0.05 8.66
C GLN A 48 7.01 0.07 8.87
N ALA A 49 6.22 -0.93 8.47
CA ALA A 49 4.79 -0.96 8.78
C ALA A 49 4.55 -0.90 10.30
N LYS A 50 5.30 -1.69 11.09
CA LYS A 50 5.23 -1.64 12.57
C LYS A 50 5.63 -0.26 13.12
N ALA A 51 6.65 0.39 12.55
CA ALA A 51 7.07 1.73 12.96
C ALA A 51 5.96 2.77 12.70
N VAL A 52 5.32 2.70 11.53
CA VAL A 52 4.17 3.53 11.16
C VAL A 52 2.99 3.29 12.11
N VAL A 53 2.66 2.03 12.41
CA VAL A 53 1.61 1.69 13.39
C VAL A 53 1.88 2.34 14.75
N ARG A 54 3.14 2.27 15.25
CA ARG A 54 3.53 2.91 16.51
C ARG A 54 3.38 4.43 16.45
N PHE A 55 3.79 5.07 15.35
CA PHE A 55 3.64 6.52 15.16
C PHE A 55 2.18 6.96 15.23
N TYR A 56 1.28 6.22 14.58
CA TYR A 56 -0.14 6.55 14.59
C TYR A 56 -0.88 6.12 15.86
N GLN A 57 -0.21 5.39 16.77
CA GLN A 57 -0.78 4.79 17.99
C GLN A 57 -2.01 3.92 17.69
N ALA A 58 -1.99 3.19 16.58
CA ALA A 58 -3.09 2.32 16.20
C ALA A 58 -3.27 1.19 17.23
N ARG A 59 -4.52 0.91 17.62
CA ARG A 59 -4.84 -0.05 18.70
C ARG A 59 -4.55 -1.50 18.35
N ALA A 60 -4.44 -1.81 17.07
CA ALA A 60 -4.16 -3.14 16.56
C ALA A 60 -3.30 -3.04 15.30
N HIS A 61 -2.60 -4.12 14.99
CA HIS A 61 -1.92 -4.31 13.72
C HIS A 61 -1.99 -5.79 13.37
N LYS A 62 -2.67 -6.12 12.27
CA LYS A 62 -2.73 -7.50 11.77
C LYS A 62 -1.59 -7.71 10.78
N ILE A 63 -0.73 -8.69 11.05
CA ILE A 63 0.27 -9.16 10.08
C ILE A 63 -0.19 -10.54 9.61
N VAL A 64 -0.45 -10.68 8.31
CA VAL A 64 -0.93 -11.93 7.69
C VAL A 64 0.21 -12.54 6.88
N GLN A 65 0.58 -13.75 7.24
CA GLN A 65 1.57 -14.54 6.52
C GLN A 65 0.91 -15.17 5.29
N MET A 66 1.54 -14.99 4.13
CA MET A 66 1.02 -15.36 2.82
C MET A 66 2.07 -16.15 2.02
N GLY A 67 2.77 -17.07 2.69
CA GLY A 67 3.82 -17.89 2.09
C GLY A 67 3.35 -18.69 0.87
N PHE A 68 2.06 -19.06 0.81
CA PHE A 68 1.48 -19.77 -0.32
C PHE A 68 1.57 -19.02 -1.66
N LEU A 69 1.74 -17.69 -1.66
CA LEU A 69 1.96 -16.94 -2.91
C LEU A 69 3.28 -17.33 -3.59
N ARG A 70 4.29 -17.78 -2.83
CA ARG A 70 5.51 -18.35 -3.40
C ARG A 70 5.27 -19.73 -4.01
N GLU A 71 4.37 -20.52 -3.43
CA GLU A 71 3.99 -21.83 -3.98
C GLU A 71 3.23 -21.67 -5.31
N ILE A 72 2.45 -20.60 -5.47
CA ILE A 72 1.78 -20.26 -6.73
C ILE A 72 2.80 -19.76 -7.78
N GLY A 73 3.79 -18.96 -7.36
CA GLY A 73 4.84 -18.44 -8.24
C GLY A 73 4.35 -17.43 -9.29
N GLY A 74 5.05 -17.34 -10.43
CA GLY A 74 4.62 -16.57 -11.59
C GLY A 74 4.97 -15.07 -11.58
N SER A 75 5.84 -14.62 -10.68
CA SER A 75 6.38 -13.26 -10.67
C SER A 75 7.79 -13.20 -10.10
N ALA A 76 8.56 -12.17 -10.48
CA ALA A 76 9.89 -11.88 -9.93
C ALA A 76 9.90 -11.56 -8.42
N LEU A 77 8.72 -11.39 -7.79
CA LEU A 77 8.60 -11.17 -6.35
C LEU A 77 8.22 -12.43 -5.57
N THR A 78 7.87 -13.52 -6.26
CA THR A 78 7.41 -14.77 -5.66
C THR A 78 8.15 -16.01 -6.19
N ASP A 79 8.91 -15.89 -7.28
CA ASP A 79 9.67 -16.95 -7.93
C ASP A 79 11.14 -16.55 -8.08
N ASP A 80 12.03 -17.31 -7.43
CA ASP A 80 13.48 -17.05 -7.42
C ASP A 80 14.15 -17.30 -8.79
N ASN A 81 13.44 -17.89 -9.75
CA ASN A 81 13.95 -18.13 -11.10
C ASN A 81 13.67 -16.97 -12.08
N ILE A 82 12.98 -15.92 -11.62
CA ILE A 82 12.62 -14.76 -12.44
C ILE A 82 13.37 -13.54 -11.91
N ASP A 83 14.36 -13.07 -12.67
CA ASP A 83 15.10 -11.86 -12.30
C ASP A 83 14.20 -10.63 -12.29
N VAL A 84 14.39 -9.76 -11.30
CA VAL A 84 13.76 -8.43 -11.28
C VAL A 84 14.37 -7.59 -12.40
N PRO A 85 13.58 -7.12 -13.38
CA PRO A 85 14.12 -6.35 -14.50
C PRO A 85 14.82 -5.07 -14.02
N THR A 86 16.01 -4.79 -14.57
CA THR A 86 16.81 -3.59 -14.26
C THR A 86 16.88 -2.60 -15.44
N GLY A 87 16.38 -3.00 -16.62
CA GLY A 87 16.48 -2.24 -17.87
C GLY A 87 15.42 -1.17 -18.11
N GLY A 88 14.55 -0.89 -17.14
CA GLY A 88 13.45 0.08 -17.24
C GLY A 88 12.09 -0.56 -17.56
N VAL A 89 11.11 0.29 -17.87
CA VAL A 89 9.71 -0.08 -18.08
C VAL A 89 9.54 -0.71 -19.47
N ALA A 90 9.18 -2.00 -19.51
CA ALA A 90 8.77 -2.69 -20.74
C ALA A 90 7.26 -2.52 -20.99
N ASP A 91 6.83 -2.62 -22.25
CA ASP A 91 5.41 -2.65 -22.61
C ASP A 91 4.74 -3.93 -22.09
N GLY A 92 3.55 -3.80 -21.49
CA GLY A 92 2.76 -4.92 -20.95
C GLY A 92 2.72 -4.99 -19.41
N ILE A 93 2.36 -6.16 -18.87
CA ILE A 93 2.30 -6.39 -17.43
C ILE A 93 3.73 -6.63 -16.92
N PRO A 94 4.25 -5.85 -15.95
CA PRO A 94 5.59 -6.02 -15.42
C PRO A 94 5.83 -7.40 -14.81
N ALA A 95 7.04 -7.96 -14.92
CA ALA A 95 7.42 -9.22 -14.27
C ALA A 95 7.32 -9.17 -12.73
N THR A 96 7.28 -7.97 -12.15
CA THR A 96 7.03 -7.72 -10.72
C THR A 96 5.55 -7.79 -10.33
N TYR A 97 4.64 -7.99 -11.30
CA TYR A 97 3.23 -8.26 -11.05
C TYR A 97 3.07 -9.63 -10.40
N VAL A 98 2.65 -9.65 -9.14
CA VAL A 98 2.17 -10.88 -8.50
C VAL A 98 0.72 -11.11 -8.93
N PRO A 99 0.38 -12.21 -9.64
CA PRO A 99 -0.95 -12.42 -10.18
C PRO A 99 -2.08 -12.24 -9.15
N ALA A 100 -3.01 -11.31 -9.43
CA ALA A 100 -4.21 -11.04 -8.65
C ALA A 100 -3.97 -10.77 -7.15
N ARG A 101 -2.78 -10.26 -6.78
CA ARG A 101 -2.41 -10.08 -5.38
C ARG A 101 -3.34 -9.11 -4.65
N ASN A 102 -3.73 -7.99 -5.26
CA ASN A 102 -4.62 -7.04 -4.60
C ASN A 102 -6.04 -7.59 -4.41
N LEU A 103 -6.49 -8.52 -5.26
CA LEU A 103 -7.74 -9.25 -5.05
C LEU A 103 -7.67 -10.05 -3.75
N ILE A 104 -6.61 -10.83 -3.56
CA ILE A 104 -6.42 -11.63 -2.35
C ILE A 104 -6.30 -10.72 -1.11
N PHE A 105 -5.55 -9.62 -1.22
CA PHE A 105 -5.39 -8.64 -0.14
C PHE A 105 -6.72 -8.03 0.28
N LEU A 106 -7.55 -7.61 -0.69
CA LEU A 106 -8.85 -7.03 -0.41
C LEU A 106 -9.82 -8.06 0.19
N SER A 107 -9.77 -9.33 -0.24
CA SER A 107 -10.55 -10.41 0.38
C SER A 107 -10.18 -10.63 1.86
N LEU A 108 -8.88 -10.65 2.18
CA LEU A 108 -8.41 -10.81 3.56
C LEU A 108 -8.69 -9.56 4.42
N ALA A 109 -8.51 -8.37 3.85
CA ALA A 109 -8.85 -7.11 4.50
C ALA A 109 -10.36 -7.01 4.78
N THR A 110 -11.19 -7.55 3.89
CA THR A 110 -12.65 -7.64 4.05
C THR A 110 -13.03 -8.53 5.23
N ALA A 111 -12.46 -9.73 5.30
CA ALA A 111 -12.69 -10.62 6.44
C ALA A 111 -12.29 -9.96 7.76
N TYR A 112 -11.18 -9.20 7.77
CA TYR A 112 -10.78 -8.45 8.95
C TYR A 112 -11.75 -7.31 9.27
N ALA A 113 -12.18 -6.54 8.27
CA ALA A 113 -13.14 -5.45 8.41
C ALA A 113 -14.46 -5.94 9.01
N GLU A 114 -14.97 -7.06 8.53
CA GLU A 114 -16.21 -7.67 9.03
C GLU A 114 -16.09 -8.06 10.51
N VAL A 115 -14.99 -8.71 10.91
CA VAL A 115 -14.75 -9.12 12.30
C VAL A 115 -14.70 -7.93 13.27
N ILE A 116 -14.12 -6.80 12.85
CA ILE A 116 -13.98 -5.62 13.72
C ILE A 116 -15.11 -4.61 13.59
N GLY A 117 -16.02 -4.80 12.63
CA GLY A 117 -17.08 -3.85 12.29
C GLY A 117 -16.59 -2.60 11.55
N ALA A 118 -15.51 -2.68 10.78
CA ALA A 118 -15.05 -1.55 9.97
C ALA A 118 -15.93 -1.34 8.74
N THR A 119 -16.22 -0.08 8.41
CA THR A 119 -17.06 0.31 7.27
C THR A 119 -16.24 0.77 6.07
N ARG A 120 -14.92 0.93 6.24
CA ARG A 120 -13.98 1.36 5.19
C ARG A 120 -12.77 0.45 5.15
N ILE A 121 -12.28 0.20 3.93
CA ILE A 121 -11.01 -0.44 3.64
C ILE A 121 -10.20 0.51 2.76
N TYR A 122 -9.08 1.03 3.24
CA TYR A 122 -8.19 1.88 2.46
C TYR A 122 -7.08 1.05 1.80
N ILE A 123 -6.84 1.29 0.52
CA ILE A 123 -5.75 0.69 -0.24
C ILE A 123 -4.97 1.76 -1.02
N GLY A 124 -3.65 1.75 -0.89
CA GLY A 124 -2.75 2.74 -1.51
C GLY A 124 -2.38 2.43 -2.97
N VAL A 125 -3.33 2.02 -3.81
CA VAL A 125 -3.07 1.85 -5.25
C VAL A 125 -3.12 3.19 -5.96
N SER A 126 -2.22 3.38 -6.93
CA SER A 126 -2.24 4.52 -7.87
C SER A 126 -2.54 4.00 -9.28
N ALA A 127 -3.37 4.73 -10.03
CA ALA A 127 -3.61 4.47 -11.45
C ALA A 127 -2.83 5.45 -12.37
N VAL A 128 -2.30 6.54 -11.83
CA VAL A 128 -1.59 7.60 -12.57
C VAL A 128 -0.10 7.26 -12.75
N ASP A 129 0.56 6.75 -11.71
CA ASP A 129 2.03 6.60 -11.70
C ASP A 129 2.54 5.28 -12.31
N TYR A 130 1.73 4.65 -13.16
CA TYR A 130 2.15 3.56 -14.06
C TYR A 130 2.57 2.26 -13.38
N SER A 131 1.74 1.23 -13.56
CA SER A 131 2.20 -0.17 -13.47
C SER A 131 1.53 -1.11 -14.46
N GLY A 132 0.48 -0.67 -15.16
CA GLY A 132 -0.33 -1.54 -16.02
C GLY A 132 -1.12 -2.61 -15.26
N TYR A 133 -0.99 -2.70 -13.93
CA TYR A 133 -1.60 -3.78 -13.15
C TYR A 133 -3.14 -3.70 -13.20
N PRO A 134 -3.82 -4.78 -13.60
CA PRO A 134 -5.27 -4.79 -13.73
C PRO A 134 -5.98 -4.62 -12.38
N ASP A 135 -5.36 -5.09 -11.30
CA ASP A 135 -5.87 -5.09 -9.93
C ASP A 135 -5.58 -3.78 -9.15
N CYS A 136 -5.23 -2.70 -9.86
CA CYS A 136 -5.12 -1.33 -9.33
C CYS A 136 -6.15 -0.37 -9.96
N ARG A 137 -6.93 -0.82 -10.95
CA ARG A 137 -7.79 0.05 -11.76
C ARG A 137 -9.09 0.42 -11.02
N PRO A 138 -9.66 1.61 -11.25
CA PRO A 138 -10.93 2.02 -10.65
C PRO A 138 -12.07 0.99 -10.85
N ALA A 139 -12.19 0.43 -12.07
CA ALA A 139 -13.20 -0.59 -12.37
C ALA A 139 -13.06 -1.86 -11.51
N PHE A 140 -11.82 -2.25 -11.18
CA PHE A 140 -11.58 -3.36 -10.27
C PHE A 140 -11.99 -3.01 -8.84
N ILE A 141 -11.64 -1.82 -8.34
CA ILE A 141 -12.02 -1.37 -6.99
C ILE A 141 -13.54 -1.28 -6.83
N GLU A 142 -14.25 -0.79 -7.85
CA GLU A 142 -15.72 -0.74 -7.87
C GLU A 142 -16.34 -2.14 -7.86
N SER A 143 -15.89 -3.03 -8.75
CA SER A 143 -16.37 -4.41 -8.81
C SER A 143 -16.06 -5.19 -7.52
N MET A 144 -14.87 -4.97 -6.93
CA MET A 144 -14.51 -5.58 -5.66
C MET A 144 -15.38 -5.05 -4.52
N THR A 145 -15.72 -3.76 -4.50
CA THR A 145 -16.64 -3.19 -3.50
C THR A 145 -18.03 -3.83 -3.60
N GLN A 146 -18.55 -4.04 -4.80
CA GLN A 146 -19.81 -4.77 -5.00
C GLN A 146 -19.70 -6.20 -4.48
N THR A 147 -18.63 -6.90 -4.84
CA THR A 147 -18.36 -8.28 -4.39
C THR A 147 -18.31 -8.39 -2.87
N VAL A 148 -17.62 -7.46 -2.18
CA VAL A 148 -17.54 -7.41 -0.72
C VAL A 148 -18.92 -7.28 -0.08
N ASN A 149 -19.77 -6.41 -0.60
CA ASN A 149 -21.11 -6.22 -0.05
C ASN A 149 -22.07 -7.38 -0.38
N LEU A 150 -21.81 -8.17 -1.41
CA LEU A 150 -22.54 -9.42 -1.66
C LEU A 150 -22.07 -10.57 -0.74
N ALA A 151 -20.78 -10.58 -0.37
CA ALA A 151 -20.14 -11.70 0.31
C ALA A 151 -20.13 -11.60 1.85
N THR A 152 -20.53 -10.47 2.42
CA THR A 152 -20.45 -10.22 3.88
C THR A 152 -21.83 -10.14 4.52
N ARG A 153 -21.91 -10.53 5.80
CA ARG A 153 -23.12 -10.38 6.61
C ARG A 153 -23.53 -8.91 6.68
N ALA A 154 -22.55 -8.03 6.87
CA ALA A 154 -22.77 -6.58 6.92
C ALA A 154 -23.53 -6.10 5.66
N GLY A 155 -23.07 -6.51 4.48
CA GLY A 155 -23.75 -6.22 3.22
C GLY A 155 -25.15 -6.85 3.12
N SER A 156 -25.31 -8.12 3.52
CA SER A 156 -26.61 -8.80 3.47
C SER A 156 -27.67 -8.20 4.42
N GLU A 157 -27.23 -7.56 5.51
CA GLU A 157 -28.10 -6.93 6.52
C GLU A 157 -28.30 -5.42 6.27
N GLY A 158 -27.83 -4.89 5.13
CA GLY A 158 -28.05 -3.51 4.71
C GLY A 158 -27.01 -2.49 5.18
N ALA A 159 -25.96 -2.93 5.88
CA ALA A 159 -24.76 -2.12 6.08
C ALA A 159 -23.87 -2.15 4.83
N GLN A 160 -22.84 -1.29 4.78
CA GLN A 160 -21.92 -1.26 3.65
C GLN A 160 -20.46 -1.18 4.11
N ILE A 161 -19.61 -1.93 3.42
CA ILE A 161 -18.15 -1.81 3.49
C ILE A 161 -17.70 -1.22 2.16
N ALA A 162 -17.05 -0.05 2.19
CA ALA A 162 -16.52 0.61 1.00
C ALA A 162 -15.00 0.45 0.91
N ILE A 163 -14.50 0.23 -0.31
CA ILE A 163 -13.07 0.21 -0.60
C ILE A 163 -12.65 1.57 -1.13
N GLU A 164 -11.74 2.23 -0.41
CA GLU A 164 -11.23 3.55 -0.69
C GLU A 164 -9.83 3.44 -1.31
N ALA A 165 -9.68 3.93 -2.55
CA ALA A 165 -8.40 4.04 -3.25
C ALA A 165 -8.03 5.52 -3.47
N PRO A 166 -7.76 6.31 -2.41
CA PRO A 166 -7.72 7.77 -2.48
C PRO A 166 -6.55 8.33 -3.31
N LEU A 167 -5.55 7.49 -3.61
CA LEU A 167 -4.36 7.87 -4.37
C LEU A 167 -4.48 7.55 -5.86
N SER A 168 -5.59 6.94 -6.29
CA SER A 168 -5.78 6.45 -7.67
C SER A 168 -5.67 7.56 -8.72
N HIS A 169 -6.06 8.78 -8.36
CA HIS A 169 -6.08 9.96 -9.22
C HIS A 169 -4.97 10.98 -8.93
N LEU A 170 -4.11 10.70 -7.96
CA LEU A 170 -3.03 11.61 -7.57
C LEU A 170 -1.73 11.17 -8.24
N SER A 171 -0.99 12.14 -8.77
CA SER A 171 0.44 11.96 -9.07
C SER A 171 1.24 11.71 -7.79
N LYS A 172 2.48 11.21 -7.95
CA LYS A 172 3.37 11.01 -6.81
C LYS A 172 3.63 12.30 -6.03
N ALA A 173 3.81 13.41 -6.73
CA ALA A 173 4.01 14.71 -6.13
C ALA A 173 2.79 15.18 -5.33
N GLU A 174 1.57 15.01 -5.86
CA GLU A 174 0.33 15.33 -5.14
C GLU A 174 0.13 14.44 -3.92
N THR A 175 0.41 13.13 -4.05
CA THR A 175 0.39 12.18 -2.92
C THR A 175 1.33 12.66 -1.80
N ILE A 176 2.55 13.07 -2.15
CA ILE A 176 3.54 13.57 -1.19
C ILE A 176 3.09 14.88 -0.55
N ARG A 177 2.61 15.86 -1.33
CA ARG A 177 2.10 17.12 -0.78
C ARG A 177 0.94 16.89 0.19
N LEU A 178 0.02 15.98 -0.16
CA LEU A 178 -1.08 15.58 0.72
C LEU A 178 -0.57 14.92 1.99
N GLY A 179 0.37 13.98 1.89
CA GLY A 179 0.90 13.36 3.10
C GLY A 179 1.67 14.34 3.99
N LEU A 180 2.43 15.26 3.41
CA LEU A 180 3.11 16.31 4.16
C LEU A 180 2.11 17.21 4.91
N SER A 181 1.02 17.62 4.26
CA SER A 181 -0.01 18.44 4.92
C SER A 181 -0.75 17.70 6.04
N LEU A 182 -0.84 16.37 5.95
CA LEU A 182 -1.42 15.49 6.97
C LEU A 182 -0.42 15.05 8.06
N GLY A 183 0.85 15.48 7.99
CA GLY A 183 1.89 15.08 8.94
C GLY A 183 2.28 13.59 8.84
N VAL A 184 2.14 13.00 7.65
CA VAL A 184 2.53 11.61 7.37
C VAL A 184 4.02 11.42 7.66
N PRO A 185 4.41 10.38 8.43
CA PRO A 185 5.80 10.21 8.88
C PRO A 185 6.67 9.58 7.80
N TYR A 186 6.95 10.31 6.70
CA TYR A 186 7.70 9.75 5.57
C TYR A 186 9.12 9.27 5.92
N HIS A 187 9.70 9.77 7.01
CA HIS A 187 10.98 9.29 7.56
C HIS A 187 10.94 7.83 8.05
N LEU A 188 9.76 7.28 8.33
CA LEU A 188 9.55 5.89 8.75
C LEU A 188 9.22 4.96 7.58
N THR A 189 9.18 5.46 6.35
CA THR A 189 8.70 4.67 5.21
C THR A 189 9.84 4.08 4.39
N THR A 190 9.53 3.04 3.59
CA THR A 190 10.49 2.46 2.63
C THR A 190 9.82 2.23 1.28
N SER A 191 10.55 2.51 0.20
CA SER A 191 10.09 2.19 -1.17
C SER A 191 11.12 1.36 -1.94
N CYS A 192 12.35 1.26 -1.44
CA CYS A 192 13.46 0.66 -2.17
C CYS A 192 13.29 -0.86 -2.33
N TYR A 193 13.33 -1.36 -3.57
CA TYR A 193 13.26 -2.78 -3.87
C TYR A 193 14.44 -3.59 -3.31
N GLN A 194 15.59 -2.94 -3.09
CA GLN A 194 16.79 -3.59 -2.55
C GLN A 194 16.77 -3.75 -1.02
N GLY A 195 15.81 -3.12 -0.33
CA GLY A 195 15.59 -3.30 1.12
C GLY A 195 16.76 -3.06 2.08
N GLY A 196 17.87 -2.49 1.61
CA GLY A 196 19.04 -2.16 2.43
C GLY A 196 18.76 -1.04 3.44
N GLU A 197 19.66 -0.81 4.39
CA GLU A 197 19.51 0.20 5.46
C GLU A 197 19.18 1.60 4.90
N LYS A 198 19.88 1.98 3.84
CA LYS A 198 19.62 3.19 3.04
C LYS A 198 18.93 2.81 1.73
N ALA A 199 18.06 3.67 1.22
CA ALA A 199 17.46 3.47 -0.09
C ALA A 199 18.56 3.56 -1.18
N CYS A 200 18.57 2.62 -2.14
CA CYS A 200 19.66 2.56 -3.12
C CYS A 200 19.74 3.79 -4.04
N GLY A 201 18.64 4.54 -4.20
CA GLY A 201 18.56 5.74 -5.02
C GLY A 201 18.50 5.49 -6.53
N VAL A 202 18.71 4.25 -6.99
CA VAL A 202 18.84 3.94 -8.42
C VAL A 202 17.74 3.03 -8.97
N CYS A 203 17.03 2.25 -8.15
CA CYS A 203 15.94 1.40 -8.61
C CYS A 203 14.69 2.22 -8.97
N ASP A 204 13.79 1.69 -9.78
CA ASP A 204 12.63 2.43 -10.28
C ASP A 204 11.76 3.03 -9.17
N SER A 205 11.49 2.26 -8.12
CA SER A 205 10.76 2.76 -6.95
C SER A 205 11.48 3.91 -6.23
N CYS A 206 12.82 3.88 -6.14
CA CYS A 206 13.59 5.02 -5.61
C CYS A 206 13.52 6.23 -6.54
N ARG A 207 13.65 6.02 -7.86
CA ARG A 207 13.57 7.11 -8.86
C ARG A 207 12.21 7.80 -8.82
N LEU A 208 11.12 7.04 -8.76
CA LEU A 208 9.75 7.57 -8.64
C LEU A 208 9.57 8.37 -7.35
N ARG A 209 10.05 7.83 -6.22
CA ARG A 209 10.00 8.53 -4.94
C ARG A 209 10.80 9.83 -4.95
N ILE A 210 12.06 9.80 -5.40
CA ILE A 210 12.92 10.99 -5.49
C ILE A 210 12.29 12.04 -6.40
N LYS A 211 11.82 11.63 -7.59
CA LYS A 211 11.12 12.52 -8.53
C LYS A 211 9.90 13.15 -7.87
N GLY A 212 9.06 12.35 -7.20
CA GLY A 212 7.87 12.83 -6.51
C GLY A 212 8.18 13.87 -5.43
N PHE A 213 9.23 13.67 -4.63
CA PHE A 213 9.64 14.63 -3.59
C PHE A 213 10.18 15.94 -4.20
N ARG A 214 11.01 15.86 -5.24
CA ARG A 214 11.47 17.05 -5.99
C ARG A 214 10.31 17.85 -6.56
N GLU A 215 9.39 17.18 -7.25
CA GLU A 215 8.21 17.83 -7.82
C GLU A 215 7.27 18.36 -6.73
N ALA A 216 7.20 17.71 -5.57
CA ALA A 216 6.48 18.21 -4.41
C ALA A 216 7.12 19.46 -3.78
N GLY A 217 8.36 19.80 -4.15
CA GLY A 217 9.11 20.93 -3.58
C GLY A 217 9.63 20.66 -2.17
N ALA A 218 9.86 19.39 -1.82
CA ALA A 218 10.30 18.99 -0.48
C ALA A 218 11.44 17.95 -0.55
N PRO A 219 12.46 18.04 0.32
CA PRO A 219 13.45 16.99 0.44
C PRO A 219 12.83 15.72 1.06
N ASP A 220 13.18 14.55 0.53
CA ASP A 220 12.76 13.28 1.13
C ASP A 220 13.53 13.03 2.44
N PRO A 221 12.83 12.74 3.56
CA PRO A 221 13.49 12.58 4.86
C PRO A 221 14.22 11.24 5.06
N ILE A 222 14.21 10.31 4.10
CA ILE A 222 14.92 9.03 4.23
C ILE A 222 16.37 9.10 3.74
N PRO A 223 17.30 8.30 4.30
CA PRO A 223 18.67 8.25 3.82
C PRO A 223 18.81 7.45 2.52
N TYR A 224 19.69 7.94 1.63
CA TYR A 224 20.05 7.29 0.36
C TYR A 224 21.51 6.82 0.35
N ALA A 225 21.79 5.74 -0.38
CA ALA A 225 23.13 5.21 -0.59
C ALA A 225 23.97 6.04 -1.57
N ILE A 226 23.32 6.92 -2.33
CA ILE A 226 23.94 7.88 -3.25
C ILE A 226 23.57 9.31 -2.84
N PRO A 227 24.39 10.32 -3.18
CA PRO A 227 24.02 11.72 -2.99
C PRO A 227 22.78 12.09 -3.82
N ILE A 228 21.83 12.79 -3.20
CA ILE A 228 20.65 13.35 -3.87
C ILE A 228 20.64 14.85 -3.67
N THR A 229 20.57 15.59 -4.78
CA THR A 229 20.27 17.03 -4.78
C THR A 229 18.76 17.23 -4.82
N TRP A 230 18.23 18.04 -3.89
CA TRP A 230 16.82 18.34 -3.73
C TRP A 230 16.46 19.70 -4.31
#